data_AF-A0A2S2PTR4-F1
#
_entry.id   AF-A0A2S2PTR4-F1
#
_cell.length_a   1.000
_cell.length_b   1.000
_cell.length_c   1.000
_cell.angle_alpha   90.00
_cell.angle_beta   90.00
_cell.angle_gamma   90.00
#
_symmetry.space_group_name_H-M   'P 1'
#
loop_
_entity.id
_entity.type
_entity.pdbx_description
1 polymer ?
#
loop_
_entity_poly.entity_id
_entity_poly.type
_entity_poly.pdbx_seq_one_letter_code
_entity_poly.pdbx_strand_id
1 'polypeptide(L)'
;MSASLANRTCETAGCGSQANLQCPTCIKLDIPGSYFCSQECFKGNWSTHKALHKAGQNSNGIIEPFNPWPDYVFTGPLRPHRTSPARTVPLHIQRPDYADHPDGTPLSEQSVKLSSHIKVLNDEEQEQMIIACKLGREVLDEVALMIDVGITTDEIDRVVHEACIEKECYPSPLNYYKYPKSCCTSINEVICHGIPDMRALINGDICNVDVTVCHRG
;
A
#
# COMPACT_ATOMS: atom_id res chain seq x y z
N MET A 1 -22.90 -22.49 10.00
CA MET A 1 -24.10 -21.63 10.03
C MET A 1 -23.66 -20.20 9.79
N SER A 2 -24.30 -19.56 8.80
CA SER A 2 -24.41 -18.13 8.51
C SER A 2 -23.26 -17.19 8.90
N ALA A 3 -22.44 -16.83 7.90
CA ALA A 3 -21.80 -15.52 7.89
C ALA A 3 -22.90 -14.45 7.80
N SER A 4 -22.86 -13.51 8.75
CA SER A 4 -23.72 -12.34 8.90
C SER A 4 -24.17 -11.73 7.56
N LEU A 5 -25.48 -11.82 7.29
CA LEU A 5 -26.17 -11.03 6.26
C LEU A 5 -26.07 -9.56 6.64
N ALA A 6 -25.06 -8.86 6.11
CA ALA A 6 -25.07 -7.41 6.11
C ALA A 6 -26.38 -6.93 5.48
N ASN A 7 -27.13 -6.08 6.17
CA ASN A 7 -28.37 -5.47 5.69
C ASN A 7 -28.07 -4.67 4.40
N ARG A 8 -28.29 -5.30 3.24
CA ARG A 8 -28.14 -4.64 1.93
C ARG A 8 -29.44 -3.93 1.61
N THR A 9 -29.36 -2.67 1.27
CA THR A 9 -30.52 -1.82 0.97
C THR A 9 -30.68 -1.65 -0.54
N CYS A 10 -31.91 -1.56 -1.02
CA CYS A 10 -32.23 -1.36 -2.43
C CYS A 10 -31.69 -0.01 -2.91
N GLU A 11 -30.94 -0.02 -4.01
CA GLU A 11 -30.32 1.18 -4.58
C GLU A 11 -31.29 2.03 -5.42
N THR A 12 -32.52 1.55 -5.65
CA THR A 12 -33.54 2.34 -6.33
C THR A 12 -33.94 3.54 -5.47
N ALA A 13 -33.78 4.75 -6.03
CA ALA A 13 -34.09 6.00 -5.35
C ALA A 13 -35.52 5.98 -4.76
N GLY A 14 -35.62 6.19 -3.44
CA GLY A 14 -36.90 6.21 -2.73
C GLY A 14 -37.46 4.85 -2.29
N CYS A 15 -36.77 3.73 -2.56
CA CYS A 15 -37.25 2.40 -2.14
C CYS A 15 -36.90 2.07 -0.68
N GLY A 16 -35.63 2.15 -0.29
CA GLY A 16 -35.17 1.90 1.09
C GLY A 16 -35.41 0.48 1.64
N SER A 17 -35.96 -0.44 0.84
CA SER A 17 -36.28 -1.81 1.25
C SER A 17 -35.04 -2.71 1.23
N GLN A 18 -35.09 -3.82 1.97
CA GLN A 18 -34.00 -4.81 1.97
C GLN A 18 -33.84 -5.46 0.58
N ALA A 19 -32.60 -5.55 0.11
CA ALA A 19 -32.27 -6.04 -1.21
C ALA A 19 -31.84 -7.51 -1.19
N ASN A 20 -32.41 -8.30 -2.11
CA ASN A 20 -32.17 -9.74 -2.24
C ASN A 20 -31.70 -10.15 -3.65
N LEU A 21 -31.62 -9.19 -4.58
CA LEU A 21 -31.20 -9.39 -5.96
C LEU A 21 -29.97 -8.55 -6.26
N GLN A 22 -29.12 -9.02 -7.18
CA GLN A 22 -27.94 -8.30 -7.65
C GLN A 22 -27.90 -8.28 -9.18
N CYS A 23 -27.37 -7.21 -9.77
CA CYS A 23 -27.24 -7.10 -11.22
C CYS A 23 -26.28 -8.18 -11.78
N PRO A 24 -26.72 -9.04 -12.72
CA PRO A 24 -25.86 -10.07 -13.31
C PRO A 24 -24.66 -9.51 -14.08
N THR A 25 -24.78 -8.32 -14.67
CA THR A 25 -23.68 -7.66 -15.38
C THR A 25 -22.61 -7.15 -14.40
N CYS A 26 -23.02 -6.60 -13.25
CA CYS A 26 -22.06 -6.14 -12.24
C CYS A 26 -21.28 -7.31 -11.63
N ILE A 27 -21.92 -8.47 -11.44
CA ILE A 27 -21.24 -9.71 -11.03
C ILE A 27 -20.18 -10.11 -12.07
N LYS A 28 -20.50 -10.00 -13.36
CA LYS A 28 -19.55 -10.34 -14.44
C LYS A 28 -18.40 -9.34 -14.58
N LEU A 29 -18.63 -8.08 -14.25
CA LEU A 29 -17.65 -6.99 -14.35
C LEU A 29 -16.91 -6.73 -13.04
N ASP A 30 -17.13 -7.55 -12.02
CA ASP A 30 -16.59 -7.40 -10.66
C ASP A 30 -16.79 -6.00 -10.07
N ILE A 31 -17.94 -5.37 -10.37
CA ILE A 31 -18.28 -4.04 -9.86
C ILE A 31 -18.91 -4.21 -8.47
N PRO A 32 -18.30 -3.70 -7.38
CA PRO A 32 -18.86 -3.81 -6.05
C PRO A 32 -20.18 -3.00 -5.93
N GLY A 33 -21.20 -3.62 -5.34
CA GLY A 33 -22.54 -3.03 -5.18
C GLY A 33 -23.58 -3.57 -6.17
N SER A 34 -24.65 -2.82 -6.40
CA SER A 34 -25.78 -3.08 -7.31
C SER A 34 -26.87 -4.02 -6.78
N TYR A 35 -27.46 -3.67 -5.63
CA TYR A 35 -28.49 -4.48 -4.97
C TYR A 35 -29.93 -3.94 -5.15
N PHE A 36 -30.88 -4.84 -5.40
CA PHE A 36 -32.29 -4.52 -5.65
C PHE A 36 -33.22 -5.43 -4.85
N CYS A 37 -34.37 -4.90 -4.40
CA CYS A 37 -35.38 -5.68 -3.69
C CYS A 37 -36.32 -6.47 -4.63
N SER A 38 -36.54 -5.98 -5.86
CA SER A 38 -37.43 -6.59 -6.85
C SER A 38 -37.00 -6.31 -8.30
N GLN A 39 -37.56 -7.06 -9.25
CA GLN A 39 -37.38 -6.84 -10.68
C GLN A 39 -37.90 -5.47 -11.14
N GLU A 40 -38.94 -4.94 -10.49
CA GLU A 40 -39.51 -3.63 -10.79
C GLU A 40 -38.54 -2.52 -10.38
N CYS A 41 -37.94 -2.63 -9.18
CA CYS A 41 -36.91 -1.72 -8.72
C CYS A 41 -35.67 -1.73 -9.63
N PHE A 42 -35.27 -2.92 -10.10
CA PHE A 42 -34.19 -3.07 -11.07
C PHE A 42 -34.50 -2.37 -12.40
N LYS A 43 -35.69 -2.60 -12.98
CA LYS A 43 -36.10 -1.97 -14.25
C LYS A 43 -36.28 -0.46 -14.14
N GLY A 44 -36.85 0.02 -13.04
CA GLY A 44 -37.04 1.44 -12.78
C GLY A 44 -35.72 2.20 -12.62
N ASN A 45 -34.70 1.57 -12.03
CA ASN A 45 -33.36 2.15 -11.89
C ASN A 45 -32.44 1.84 -13.08
N TRP A 46 -32.90 1.09 -14.09
CA TRP A 46 -32.03 0.61 -15.18
C TRP A 46 -31.41 1.76 -16.00
N SER A 47 -32.16 2.85 -16.21
CA SER A 47 -31.73 3.99 -17.03
C SER A 47 -30.51 4.70 -16.46
N THR A 48 -30.43 4.83 -15.14
CA THR A 48 -29.33 5.42 -14.38
C THR A 48 -28.25 4.38 -14.07
N HIS A 49 -28.64 3.17 -13.66
CA HIS A 49 -27.74 2.07 -13.30
C HIS A 49 -26.86 1.60 -14.46
N LYS A 50 -27.39 1.50 -15.69
CA LYS A 50 -26.61 1.09 -16.87
C LYS A 50 -25.47 2.05 -17.23
N ALA A 51 -25.48 3.28 -16.70
CA ALA A 51 -24.36 4.20 -16.85
C ALA A 51 -23.11 3.72 -16.07
N LEU A 52 -23.30 2.98 -14.97
CA LEU A 52 -22.21 2.32 -14.24
C LEU A 52 -21.61 1.18 -15.07
N HIS A 53 -22.41 0.54 -15.92
CA HIS A 53 -21.88 -0.44 -16.88
C HIS A 53 -21.07 0.26 -17.96
N LYS A 54 -21.40 1.51 -18.35
CA LYS A 54 -20.53 2.32 -19.23
C LYS A 54 -19.24 2.75 -18.54
N ALA A 55 -19.28 3.08 -17.25
CA ALA A 55 -18.07 3.36 -16.46
C ALA A 55 -17.18 2.10 -16.34
N GLY A 56 -17.78 0.92 -16.18
CA GLY A 56 -17.09 -0.38 -16.22
C GLY A 56 -16.79 -0.91 -17.63
N GLN A 57 -17.42 -0.39 -18.68
CA GLN A 57 -17.15 -0.70 -20.10
C GLN A 57 -16.14 0.27 -20.73
N ASN A 58 -15.82 1.38 -20.05
CA ASN A 58 -14.71 2.25 -20.41
C ASN A 58 -13.33 1.64 -20.09
N SER A 59 -13.27 0.38 -19.66
CA SER A 59 -12.07 -0.47 -19.73
C SER A 59 -11.95 -1.22 -21.07
N ASN A 60 -12.60 -0.75 -22.14
CA ASN A 60 -12.19 -1.04 -23.52
C ASN A 60 -11.24 0.03 -24.09
N GLY A 61 -10.82 1.02 -23.29
CA GLY A 61 -9.52 1.63 -23.52
C GLY A 61 -8.47 0.57 -23.28
N ILE A 62 -7.55 0.36 -24.21
CA ILE A 62 -6.27 -0.23 -23.87
C ILE A 62 -5.75 0.65 -22.74
N ILE A 63 -5.91 0.21 -21.48
CA ILE A 63 -5.19 0.82 -20.37
C ILE A 63 -3.78 0.40 -20.68
N GLU A 64 -3.07 1.28 -21.41
CA GLU A 64 -1.65 1.11 -21.62
C GLU A 64 -1.07 0.81 -20.25
N PRO A 65 -0.46 -0.37 -20.07
CA PRO A 65 0.07 -0.76 -18.77
C PRO A 65 1.00 0.37 -18.31
N PHE A 66 0.85 0.78 -17.06
CA PHE A 66 1.64 1.89 -16.52
C PHE A 66 3.12 1.58 -16.74
N ASN A 67 3.74 2.26 -17.69
CA ASN A 67 5.13 2.09 -18.03
C ASN A 67 5.81 3.47 -18.02
N PRO A 68 6.33 3.91 -16.87
CA PRO A 68 7.07 5.16 -16.78
C PRO A 68 8.41 5.10 -17.53
N TRP A 69 8.83 3.93 -18.00
CA TRP A 69 10.09 3.69 -18.72
C TRP A 69 9.84 2.97 -20.05
N PRO A 70 9.26 3.64 -21.07
CA PRO A 70 8.91 3.01 -22.34
C PRO A 70 10.11 2.40 -23.07
N ASP A 71 11.29 2.97 -22.92
CA ASP A 71 12.52 2.53 -23.58
C ASP A 71 13.31 1.50 -22.76
N TYR A 72 12.87 1.15 -21.54
CA TYR A 72 13.53 0.17 -20.69
C TYR A 72 13.04 -1.25 -21.00
N VAL A 73 13.98 -2.17 -21.21
CA VAL A 73 13.69 -3.58 -21.42
C VAL A 73 13.74 -4.31 -20.08
N PHE A 74 12.56 -4.69 -19.57
CA PHE A 74 12.44 -5.48 -18.35
C PHE A 74 13.05 -6.88 -18.52
N THR A 75 13.73 -7.35 -17.48
CA THR A 75 14.42 -8.64 -17.45
C THR A 75 13.50 -9.82 -17.14
N GLY A 76 12.33 -9.56 -16.56
CA GLY A 76 11.33 -10.55 -16.17
C GLY A 76 9.89 -10.09 -16.45
N PRO A 77 8.88 -10.87 -16.02
CA PRO A 77 7.47 -10.57 -16.26
C PRO A 77 6.91 -9.43 -15.39
N LEU A 78 7.55 -9.07 -14.28
CA LEU A 78 7.05 -8.06 -13.36
C LEU A 78 7.05 -6.66 -14.01
N ARG A 79 6.05 -5.85 -13.69
CA ARG A 79 5.90 -4.47 -14.19
C ARG A 79 5.49 -3.53 -13.06
N PRO A 80 5.97 -2.28 -13.08
CA PRO A 80 5.56 -1.27 -12.11
C PRO A 80 4.07 -0.96 -12.27
N HIS A 81 3.42 -0.64 -11.17
CA HIS A 81 2.07 -0.07 -11.13
C HIS A 81 2.12 1.35 -10.58
N ARG A 82 0.99 2.06 -10.68
CA ARG A 82 0.89 3.40 -10.08
C ARG A 82 1.07 3.30 -8.57
N THR A 83 1.62 4.34 -7.98
CA THR A 83 1.80 4.46 -6.52
C THR A 83 0.78 5.45 -5.95
N SER A 84 0.39 5.29 -4.68
CA SER A 84 -0.30 6.35 -3.96
C SER A 84 0.68 7.48 -3.56
N PRO A 85 0.19 8.70 -3.27
CA PRO A 85 1.03 9.77 -2.73
C PRO A 85 1.79 9.35 -1.46
N ALA A 86 2.90 10.04 -1.19
CA ALA A 86 3.64 9.82 0.06
C ALA A 86 2.78 10.12 1.28
N ARG A 87 2.88 9.28 2.30
CA ARG A 87 2.13 9.40 3.55
C ARG A 87 2.82 10.38 4.50
N THR A 88 2.02 11.11 5.25
CA THR A 88 2.51 12.16 6.16
C THR A 88 2.83 11.59 7.54
N VAL A 89 4.02 11.89 8.05
CA VAL A 89 4.41 11.57 9.43
C VAL A 89 4.05 12.74 10.37
N PRO A 90 3.33 12.51 11.49
CA PRO A 90 3.02 13.55 12.48
C PRO A 90 4.23 14.33 12.99
N LEU A 91 4.04 15.63 13.28
CA LEU A 91 5.13 16.54 13.67
C LEU A 91 5.80 16.21 15.01
N HIS A 92 5.13 15.46 15.89
CA HIS A 92 5.69 15.09 17.19
C HIS A 92 6.68 13.92 17.11
N ILE A 93 6.70 13.18 16.01
CA ILE A 93 7.65 12.08 15.80
C ILE A 93 8.99 12.68 15.40
N GLN A 94 10.04 12.29 16.12
CA GLN A 94 11.41 12.70 15.81
C GLN A 94 11.81 12.21 14.42
N ARG A 95 12.44 13.09 13.64
CA ARG A 95 12.78 12.84 12.23
C ARG A 95 14.29 12.76 12.06
N PRO A 96 14.80 11.86 11.20
CA PRO A 96 16.19 11.87 10.80
C PRO A 96 16.51 13.11 9.96
N ASP A 97 17.80 13.42 9.81
CA ASP A 97 18.28 14.65 9.15
C ASP A 97 17.85 14.80 7.68
N TYR A 98 17.61 13.69 6.99
CA TYR A 98 17.16 13.67 5.59
C TYR A 98 15.65 13.87 5.42
N ALA A 99 14.84 13.66 6.46
CA ALA A 99 13.38 13.57 6.32
C ALA A 99 12.75 14.81 5.67
N ASP A 100 13.27 15.99 6.02
CA ASP A 100 12.80 17.27 5.52
C ASP A 100 13.79 17.93 4.54
N HIS A 101 14.89 17.24 4.19
CA HIS A 101 15.81 17.69 3.16
C HIS A 101 15.12 17.60 1.79
N PRO A 102 15.18 18.63 0.92
CA PRO A 102 14.50 18.63 -0.38
C PRO A 102 14.95 17.49 -1.30
N ASP A 103 16.20 17.07 -1.15
CA ASP A 103 16.76 15.91 -1.85
C ASP A 103 16.80 14.60 -1.05
N GLY A 104 16.27 14.59 0.17
CA GLY A 104 16.34 13.41 1.01
C GLY A 104 17.77 13.04 1.43
N THR A 105 18.67 14.02 1.45
CA THR A 105 20.10 13.78 1.61
C THR A 105 20.45 13.59 3.09
N PRO A 106 21.00 12.44 3.51
CA PRO A 106 21.49 12.21 4.88
C PRO A 106 22.85 12.90 5.07
N LEU A 107 22.85 14.13 5.57
CA LEU A 107 24.07 14.93 5.71
C LEU A 107 25.06 14.31 6.70
N SER A 108 24.55 13.70 7.78
CA SER A 108 25.32 12.94 8.75
C SER A 108 26.09 11.79 8.09
N GLU A 109 25.44 10.99 7.25
CA GLU A 109 26.09 9.92 6.49
C GLU A 109 27.09 10.45 5.47
N GLN A 110 26.76 11.55 4.77
CA GLN A 110 27.68 12.17 3.81
C GLN A 110 28.98 12.64 4.47
N SER A 111 28.90 13.15 5.69
CA SER A 111 30.07 13.63 6.44
C SER A 111 31.09 12.53 6.74
N VAL A 112 30.65 11.26 6.77
CA VAL A 112 31.49 10.09 7.07
C VAL A 112 31.66 9.13 5.89
N LYS A 113 31.20 9.48 4.69
CA LYS A 113 31.14 8.58 3.51
C LYS A 113 32.47 7.91 3.14
N LEU A 114 33.60 8.59 3.38
CA LEU A 114 34.95 8.08 3.08
C LEU A 114 35.69 7.57 4.32
N SER A 115 35.02 7.54 5.46
CA SER A 115 35.58 7.05 6.71
C SER A 115 35.56 5.52 6.75
N SER A 116 36.66 4.91 7.18
CA SER A 116 36.71 3.50 7.55
C SER A 116 36.48 3.27 9.06
N HIS A 117 36.22 4.34 9.81
CA HIS A 117 35.96 4.26 11.24
C HIS A 117 34.63 3.56 11.51
N ILE A 118 34.67 2.47 12.27
CA ILE A 118 33.49 1.76 12.75
C ILE A 118 33.18 2.29 14.15
N LYS A 119 31.99 2.88 14.32
CA LYS A 119 31.52 3.36 15.63
C LYS A 119 31.37 2.18 16.58
N VAL A 120 31.99 2.27 17.76
CA VAL A 120 31.75 1.37 18.88
C VAL A 120 30.72 2.04 19.78
N LEU A 121 29.54 1.45 19.89
CA LEU A 121 28.42 2.02 20.65
C LEU A 121 28.68 1.98 22.15
N ASN A 122 28.33 3.05 22.86
CA ASN A 122 28.29 3.02 24.33
C ASN A 122 27.02 2.31 24.83
N ASP A 123 26.89 2.11 26.15
CA ASP A 123 25.77 1.36 26.75
C ASP A 123 24.39 1.97 26.44
N GLU A 124 24.28 3.30 26.44
CA GLU A 124 23.03 4.01 26.13
C GLU A 124 22.65 3.82 24.66
N GLU A 125 23.62 3.93 23.75
CA GLU A 125 23.42 3.74 22.31
C GLU A 125 23.06 2.29 21.98
N GLN A 126 23.64 1.31 22.69
CA GLN A 126 23.27 -0.10 22.56
C GLN A 126 21.82 -0.33 22.98
N GLU A 127 21.38 0.25 24.10
CA GLU A 127 19.99 0.14 24.56
C GLU A 127 19.01 0.76 23.54
N GLN A 128 19.34 1.93 22.97
CA GLN A 128 18.49 2.52 21.92
C GLN A 128 18.41 1.63 20.67
N MET A 129 19.52 1.02 20.24
CA MET A 129 19.52 0.07 19.12
C MET A 129 18.66 -1.16 19.42
N ILE A 130 18.69 -1.70 20.64
CA ILE A 130 17.85 -2.84 21.06
C ILE A 130 16.37 -2.47 20.94
N ILE A 131 15.98 -1.29 21.44
CA ILE A 131 14.61 -0.80 21.37
C ILE A 131 14.18 -0.61 19.91
N ALA A 132 14.96 0.12 19.10
CA ALA A 132 14.62 0.36 17.70
C ALA A 132 14.50 -0.94 16.89
N CYS A 133 15.42 -1.89 17.08
CA CYS A 133 15.36 -3.19 16.41
C CYS A 133 14.14 -4.02 16.83
N LYS A 134 13.75 -3.95 18.11
CA LYS A 134 12.54 -4.61 18.60
C LYS A 134 11.29 -4.01 17.96
N LEU A 135 11.18 -2.69 17.90
CA LEU A 135 10.07 -2.00 17.25
C LEU A 135 10.01 -2.32 15.75
N GLY A 136 11.16 -2.37 15.07
CA GLY A 136 11.23 -2.79 13.66
C GLY A 136 10.73 -4.22 13.43
N ARG A 137 11.05 -5.15 14.33
CA ARG A 137 10.50 -6.51 14.33
C ARG A 137 8.97 -6.49 14.50
N GLU A 138 8.46 -5.76 15.48
CA GLU A 138 7.02 -5.68 15.72
C GLU A 138 6.26 -5.12 14.51
N VAL A 139 6.80 -4.11 13.82
CA VAL A 139 6.23 -3.59 12.56
C VAL A 139 6.24 -4.65 11.46
N LEU A 140 7.34 -5.40 11.30
CA LEU A 140 7.40 -6.46 10.29
C LEU A 140 6.42 -7.60 10.60
N ASP A 141 6.21 -7.92 11.87
CA ASP A 141 5.26 -8.96 12.28
C ASP A 141 3.80 -8.54 12.00
N GLU A 142 3.46 -7.24 12.08
CA GLU A 142 2.14 -6.75 11.66
C GLU A 142 1.89 -6.93 10.16
N VAL A 143 2.90 -6.71 9.33
CA VAL A 143 2.82 -7.02 7.89
C VAL A 143 2.59 -8.51 7.67
N ALA A 144 3.27 -9.36 8.44
CA ALA A 144 3.12 -10.81 8.32
C ALA A 144 1.69 -11.29 8.62
N LEU A 145 0.92 -10.56 9.44
CA LEU A 145 -0.47 -10.91 9.78
C LEU A 145 -1.48 -10.59 8.66
N MET A 146 -1.17 -9.64 7.77
CA MET A 146 -2.07 -9.22 6.70
C MET A 146 -1.68 -9.75 5.32
N ILE A 147 -0.42 -10.18 5.12
CA ILE A 147 0.09 -10.51 3.78
C ILE A 147 -0.63 -11.72 3.19
N ASP A 148 -1.32 -11.50 2.07
CA ASP A 148 -2.10 -12.53 1.39
C ASP A 148 -2.25 -12.19 -0.11
N VAL A 149 -2.71 -13.16 -0.90
CA VAL A 149 -3.08 -12.99 -2.30
C VAL A 149 -4.15 -11.90 -2.43
N GLY A 150 -3.95 -11.00 -3.40
CA GLY A 150 -4.86 -9.89 -3.64
C GLY A 150 -4.48 -8.60 -2.91
N ILE A 151 -3.61 -8.66 -1.89
CA ILE A 151 -3.14 -7.45 -1.21
C ILE A 151 -2.10 -6.73 -2.08
N THR A 152 -2.22 -5.41 -2.19
CA THR A 152 -1.25 -4.59 -2.92
C THR A 152 -0.03 -4.29 -2.07
N THR A 153 1.11 -4.05 -2.71
CA THR A 153 2.30 -3.61 -1.97
C THR A 153 2.13 -2.21 -1.38
N ASP A 154 1.34 -1.33 -1.99
CA ASP A 154 0.93 -0.03 -1.43
C ASP A 154 0.12 -0.15 -0.11
N GLU A 155 -0.66 -1.23 0.03
CA GLU A 155 -1.39 -1.56 1.26
C GLU A 155 -0.45 -2.12 2.33
N ILE A 156 0.56 -2.92 1.95
CA ILE A 156 1.65 -3.31 2.86
C ILE A 156 2.38 -2.06 3.41
N ASP A 157 2.73 -1.12 2.53
CA ASP A 157 3.33 0.17 2.93
C ASP A 157 2.43 0.96 3.88
N ARG A 158 1.10 0.94 3.67
CA ARG A 158 0.15 1.58 4.59
C ARG A 158 0.29 1.03 6.00
N VAL A 159 0.27 -0.29 6.12
CA VAL A 159 0.39 -0.98 7.42
C VAL A 159 1.73 -0.68 8.07
N VAL A 160 2.84 -0.76 7.32
CA VAL A 160 4.17 -0.40 7.85
C VAL A 160 4.18 1.05 8.34
N HIS A 161 3.64 1.97 7.55
CA HIS A 161 3.61 3.38 7.91
C HIS A 161 2.83 3.60 9.21
N GLU A 162 1.59 3.12 9.28
CA GLU A 162 0.72 3.26 10.45
C GLU A 162 1.34 2.62 11.69
N ALA A 163 1.86 1.40 11.57
CA ALA A 163 2.54 0.69 12.65
C ALA A 163 3.77 1.44 13.18
N CYS A 164 4.54 2.10 12.31
CA CYS A 164 5.63 2.99 12.71
C CYS A 164 5.11 4.19 13.51
N ILE A 165 4.06 4.85 13.02
CA ILE A 165 3.48 6.02 13.69
C ILE A 165 2.95 5.66 15.08
N GLU A 166 2.23 4.54 15.19
CA GLU A 166 1.69 4.03 16.46
C GLU A 166 2.78 3.73 17.50
N LYS A 167 3.98 3.38 17.03
CA LYS A 167 5.16 3.08 17.86
C LYS A 167 6.06 4.29 18.08
N GLU A 168 5.61 5.50 17.73
CA GLU A 168 6.40 6.73 17.80
C GLU A 168 7.73 6.64 17.02
N CYS A 169 7.70 5.97 15.87
CA CYS A 169 8.85 5.78 14.98
C CYS A 169 8.66 6.54 13.68
N TYR A 170 9.77 7.04 13.13
CA TYR A 170 9.84 7.47 11.74
C TYR A 170 10.15 6.25 10.84
N PRO A 171 9.42 6.01 9.74
CA PRO A 171 9.77 4.97 8.78
C PRO A 171 10.99 5.41 7.95
N SER A 172 12.17 4.92 8.29
CA SER A 172 13.47 5.40 7.76
C SER A 172 13.56 5.47 6.22
N PRO A 173 13.00 4.54 5.43
CA PRO A 173 13.04 4.64 3.98
C PRO A 173 12.37 5.91 3.43
N LEU A 174 11.40 6.48 4.16
CA LEU A 174 10.62 7.61 3.68
C LEU A 174 11.50 8.85 3.46
N ASN A 175 11.51 9.34 2.22
CA ASN A 175 12.32 10.44 1.73
C ASN A 175 13.85 10.20 1.81
N TYR A 176 14.35 9.02 2.18
CA TYR A 176 15.78 8.73 2.12
C TYR A 176 16.26 8.71 0.66
N TYR A 177 17.10 9.67 0.26
CA TYR A 177 17.43 9.96 -1.14
C TYR A 177 16.19 10.05 -2.07
N LYS A 178 15.10 10.67 -1.59
CA LYS A 178 13.78 10.74 -2.26
C LYS A 178 13.07 9.41 -2.48
N TYR A 179 13.44 8.35 -1.76
CA TYR A 179 12.66 7.13 -1.78
C TYR A 179 11.22 7.42 -1.29
N PRO A 180 10.17 7.05 -2.06
CA PRO A 180 8.85 7.69 -1.91
C PRO A 180 7.92 7.02 -0.90
N LYS A 181 8.35 5.92 -0.27
CA LYS A 181 7.53 5.03 0.55
C LYS A 181 8.20 4.69 1.89
N SER A 182 7.45 4.08 2.78
CA SER A 182 7.83 3.81 4.18
C SER A 182 8.57 2.48 4.35
N CYS A 183 8.49 1.59 3.38
CA CYS A 183 9.21 0.32 3.32
C CYS A 183 9.56 -0.04 1.88
N CYS A 184 10.40 -1.06 1.70
CA CYS A 184 10.60 -1.68 0.38
C CYS A 184 9.81 -2.99 0.27
N THR A 185 9.22 -3.23 -0.90
CA THR A 185 8.53 -4.49 -1.23
C THR A 185 9.09 -5.07 -2.51
N SER A 186 9.81 -6.18 -2.41
CA SER A 186 10.59 -6.76 -3.51
C SER A 186 10.04 -8.12 -3.89
N ILE A 187 9.26 -8.14 -4.98
CA ILE A 187 8.57 -9.33 -5.49
C ILE A 187 9.43 -10.05 -6.53
N ASN A 188 9.56 -11.37 -6.41
CA ASN A 188 10.16 -12.27 -7.40
C ASN A 188 11.56 -11.82 -7.89
N GLU A 189 11.69 -11.34 -9.14
CA GLU A 189 12.98 -10.92 -9.71
C GLU A 189 13.50 -9.56 -9.21
N VAL A 190 12.72 -8.84 -8.39
CA VAL A 190 13.18 -7.62 -7.74
C VAL A 190 14.14 -7.98 -6.62
N ILE A 191 15.41 -7.62 -6.77
CA ILE A 191 16.47 -7.97 -5.81
C ILE A 191 16.27 -7.25 -4.47
N CYS A 192 16.10 -5.92 -4.53
CA CYS A 192 15.85 -5.06 -3.37
C CYS A 192 15.26 -3.72 -3.85
N HIS A 193 14.83 -2.89 -2.89
CA HIS A 193 14.33 -1.53 -3.12
C HIS A 193 13.13 -1.42 -4.07
N GLY A 194 12.31 -2.47 -4.19
CA GLY A 194 11.04 -2.36 -4.89
C GLY A 194 10.15 -1.32 -4.22
N ILE A 195 9.53 -0.44 -5.00
CA ILE A 195 8.66 0.63 -4.50
C ILE A 195 7.24 0.07 -4.35
N PRO A 196 6.63 0.15 -3.15
CA PRO A 196 5.22 -0.16 -2.94
C PRO A 196 4.29 0.53 -3.93
N ASP A 197 3.49 -0.27 -4.64
CA ASP A 197 2.59 0.16 -5.71
C ASP A 197 1.26 -0.61 -5.72
N MET A 198 0.38 -0.28 -6.66
CA MET A 198 -0.96 -0.86 -6.76
C MET A 198 -0.98 -2.30 -7.33
N ARG A 199 0.15 -2.96 -7.52
CA ARG A 199 0.18 -4.37 -7.91
C ARG A 199 -0.26 -5.25 -6.74
N ALA A 200 -1.33 -6.01 -6.95
CA ALA A 200 -1.72 -7.07 -6.02
C ALA A 200 -0.75 -8.26 -6.08
N LEU A 201 -0.43 -8.83 -4.92
CA LEU A 201 0.26 -10.10 -4.82
C LEU A 201 -0.58 -11.21 -5.44
N ILE A 202 0.06 -12.10 -6.19
CA ILE A 202 -0.59 -13.27 -6.79
C ILE A 202 -0.11 -14.56 -6.13
N ASN A 203 -0.93 -15.60 -6.19
CA ASN A 203 -0.55 -16.91 -5.66
C ASN A 203 0.74 -17.41 -6.33
N GLY A 204 1.73 -17.78 -5.52
CA GLY A 204 3.04 -18.22 -5.99
C GLY A 204 4.11 -17.13 -6.04
N ASP A 205 3.75 -15.86 -5.83
CA ASP A 205 4.75 -14.81 -5.62
C ASP A 205 5.56 -15.08 -4.34
N ILE A 206 6.84 -14.71 -4.37
CA ILE A 206 7.63 -14.45 -3.18
C ILE A 206 7.81 -12.94 -3.04
N CYS A 207 7.59 -12.39 -1.84
CA CYS A 207 7.72 -10.96 -1.58
C CYS A 207 8.57 -10.72 -0.34
N ASN A 208 9.73 -10.09 -0.51
CA ASN A 208 10.49 -9.54 0.60
C ASN A 208 9.88 -8.19 1.02
N VAL A 209 9.75 -7.96 2.32
CA VAL A 209 9.38 -6.67 2.90
C VAL A 209 10.53 -6.22 3.78
N ASP A 210 11.12 -5.07 3.44
CA ASP A 210 12.24 -4.48 4.17
C ASP A 210 11.74 -3.30 5.00
N VAL A 211 11.86 -3.44 6.32
CA VAL A 211 11.38 -2.49 7.32
C VAL A 211 12.57 -1.93 8.08
N THR A 212 12.67 -0.61 8.14
CA THR A 212 13.62 0.11 8.99
C THR A 212 12.89 1.23 9.70
N VAL A 213 13.09 1.33 11.02
CA VAL A 213 12.49 2.35 11.87
C VAL A 213 13.57 3.23 12.48
N CYS A 214 13.29 4.52 12.65
CA CYS A 214 14.10 5.46 13.43
C CYS A 214 13.30 5.85 14.67
N HIS A 215 13.90 5.65 15.84
CA HIS A 215 13.27 5.91 17.14
C HIS A 215 14.30 6.54 18.08
N ARG A 216 14.04 7.79 18.49
CA ARG A 216 14.85 8.55 19.47
C ARG A 216 16.32 8.82 19.08
N GLY A 217 16.63 8.78 17.79
CA GLY A 217 17.98 8.98 17.24
C GLY A 217 18.31 7.91 16.22
#